data_AF-A0A4R3TUE6-F1
#
_entry.id   AF-A0A4R3TUE6-F1
#
_cell.length_a   1.000
_cell.length_b   1.000
_cell.length_c   1.000
_cell.angle_alpha   90.00
_cell.angle_beta   90.00
_cell.angle_gamma   90.00
#
_symmetry.space_group_name_H-M   'P 1'
#
loop_
_entity.id
_entity.type
_entity.pdbx_description
1 polymer ?
#
loop_
_entity_poly.entity_id
_entity_poly.type
_entity_poly.pdbx_seq_one_letter_code
_entity_poly.pdbx_strand_id
1 'polypeptide(L)'
;MATNMPRVGSLIVEIFRASREMQPSLAQKWVTASHRAGSRIPESLISESIQRVGELDAVCCAIEDELHLLPPKDGEMDFRFHYLAFLADLWVGAAYAVCYAFASRKIFPGDQEFDALAEDLRLVRVQTEKYEIPSDRKLDAPIEMVTAPGQPGSPRRFRYDKTDPQRAHIGRIGMSDRRSPMWEVIDLNTNTMRWLERRALAERLLDVLAK
;
A
#
# COMPACT_ATOMS: atom_id res chain seq x y z
N MET A 1 31.81 -29.01 -9.26
CA MET A 1 31.91 -27.53 -9.25
C MET A 1 30.77 -27.00 -8.40
N ALA A 2 31.07 -26.40 -7.25
CA ALA A 2 30.04 -25.70 -6.48
C ALA A 2 29.72 -24.40 -7.23
N THR A 3 28.54 -24.31 -7.85
CA THR A 3 27.98 -23.05 -8.31
C THR A 3 27.84 -22.15 -7.08
N ASN A 4 28.58 -21.05 -7.04
CA ASN A 4 28.42 -20.01 -6.01
C ASN A 4 27.00 -19.47 -6.14
N MET A 5 26.06 -20.06 -5.40
CA MET A 5 24.70 -19.52 -5.33
C MET A 5 24.79 -18.12 -4.74
N PRO A 6 24.09 -17.13 -5.31
CA PRO A 6 24.04 -15.80 -4.73
C PRO A 6 23.47 -15.90 -3.32
N ARG A 7 24.08 -15.16 -2.38
CA ARG A 7 23.59 -15.08 -1.01
C ARG A 7 22.28 -14.30 -1.02
N VAL A 8 21.26 -14.79 -0.32
CA VAL A 8 19.93 -14.14 -0.24
C VAL A 8 20.05 -12.67 0.17
N GLY A 9 20.88 -12.36 1.17
CA GLY A 9 21.11 -10.96 1.59
C GLY A 9 21.67 -10.08 0.47
N SER A 10 22.54 -10.61 -0.37
CA SER A 10 23.04 -9.89 -1.54
C SER A 10 21.92 -9.64 -2.55
N LEU A 11 21.07 -10.64 -2.83
CA LEU A 11 19.92 -10.46 -3.73
C LEU A 11 18.96 -9.37 -3.26
N ILE A 12 18.71 -9.28 -1.95
CA ILE A 12 17.88 -8.21 -1.37
C ILE A 12 18.50 -6.85 -1.68
N VAL A 13 19.79 -6.66 -1.34
CA VAL A 13 20.49 -5.39 -1.61
C VAL A 13 20.47 -5.05 -3.10
N GLU A 14 20.64 -6.05 -3.96
CA GLU A 14 20.61 -5.90 -5.40
C GLU A 14 19.26 -5.42 -5.93
N ILE A 15 18.14 -5.92 -5.42
CA ILE A 15 16.80 -5.48 -5.82
C ILE A 15 16.59 -3.98 -5.50
N PHE A 16 16.99 -3.54 -4.30
CA PHE A 16 16.90 -2.12 -3.93
C PHE A 16 17.84 -1.25 -4.76
N ARG A 17 19.03 -1.73 -5.10
CA ARG A 17 19.94 -1.02 -6.00
C ARG A 17 19.37 -0.90 -7.40
N ALA A 18 18.98 -2.01 -8.00
CA ALA A 18 18.44 -2.07 -9.36
C ALA A 18 17.20 -1.19 -9.51
N SER A 19 16.27 -1.24 -8.55
CA SER A 19 15.07 -0.41 -8.59
C SER A 19 15.37 1.11 -8.58
N ARG A 20 16.36 1.57 -7.82
CA ARG A 20 16.80 2.98 -7.85
C ARG A 20 17.44 3.36 -9.18
N GLU A 21 18.22 2.46 -9.77
CA GLU A 21 18.84 2.66 -11.09
C GLU A 21 17.80 2.70 -12.22
N MET A 22 16.74 1.90 -12.11
CA MET A 22 15.60 1.91 -13.04
C MET A 22 14.70 3.15 -12.85
N GLN A 23 14.63 3.69 -11.63
CA GLN A 23 13.75 4.80 -11.26
C GLN A 23 14.50 6.00 -10.64
N PRO A 24 15.52 6.57 -11.32
CA PRO A 24 16.40 7.57 -10.70
C PRO A 24 15.67 8.88 -10.36
N SER A 25 14.69 9.27 -11.18
CA SER A 25 13.88 10.47 -10.93
C SER A 25 12.96 10.31 -9.73
N LEU A 26 12.34 9.14 -9.56
CA LEU A 26 11.51 8.81 -8.41
C LEU A 26 12.34 8.75 -7.11
N ALA A 27 13.49 8.08 -7.15
CA ALA A 27 14.41 8.01 -6.02
C ALA A 27 14.84 9.42 -5.56
N GLN A 28 15.18 10.30 -6.51
CA GLN A 28 15.53 11.69 -6.19
C GLN A 28 14.37 12.48 -5.58
N LYS A 29 13.13 12.29 -6.08
CA LYS A 29 11.95 12.94 -5.48
C LYS A 29 11.74 12.51 -4.03
N TRP A 30 11.87 11.22 -3.72
CA TRP A 30 11.77 10.71 -2.35
C TRP A 30 12.85 11.26 -1.44
N VAL A 31 14.11 11.34 -1.90
CA VAL A 31 15.19 11.99 -1.15
C VAL A 31 14.84 13.44 -0.86
N THR A 32 14.42 14.21 -1.87
CA THR A 32 14.04 15.62 -1.70
C THR A 32 12.86 15.78 -0.73
N ALA A 33 11.81 14.98 -0.88
CA ALA A 33 10.65 14.99 0.01
C ALA A 33 11.04 14.63 1.45
N SER A 34 11.95 13.66 1.64
CA SER A 34 12.43 13.27 2.97
C SER A 34 13.12 14.41 3.70
N HIS A 35 13.97 15.18 3.02
CA HIS A 35 14.63 16.33 3.62
C HIS A 35 13.65 17.46 3.92
N ARG A 36 12.71 17.76 3.00
CA ARG A 36 11.71 18.81 3.19
C ARG A 36 10.78 18.49 4.36
N ALA A 37 10.09 17.35 4.29
CA ALA A 37 9.15 16.95 5.32
C ALA A 37 9.86 16.64 6.64
N GLY A 38 11.04 16.04 6.59
CA GLY A 38 11.81 15.69 7.78
C GLY A 38 12.34 16.90 8.55
N SER A 39 12.67 17.99 7.85
CA SER A 39 13.05 19.25 8.53
C SER A 39 11.96 19.82 9.44
N ARG A 40 10.69 19.44 9.22
CA ARG A 40 9.54 19.87 10.03
C ARG A 40 9.40 19.09 11.35
N ILE A 41 10.11 17.98 11.52
CA ILE A 41 10.17 17.21 12.77
C ILE A 41 11.64 17.02 13.15
N PRO A 42 12.30 18.10 13.62
CA PRO A 42 13.71 18.05 13.97
C PRO A 42 13.96 17.00 15.07
N GLU A 43 15.18 16.48 15.12
CA GLU A 43 15.63 15.49 16.11
C GLU A 43 14.88 14.14 16.06
N SER A 44 14.22 13.85 14.94
CA SER A 44 13.57 12.56 14.69
C SER A 44 14.17 11.83 13.50
N LEU A 45 13.98 10.51 13.45
CA LEU A 45 14.37 9.66 12.32
C LEU A 45 13.30 9.60 11.21
N ILE A 46 12.50 10.66 11.07
CA ILE A 46 11.40 10.66 10.11
C ILE A 46 11.94 10.73 8.66
N SER A 47 13.05 11.43 8.42
CA SER A 47 13.67 11.53 7.10
C SER A 47 14.08 10.14 6.60
N GLU A 48 14.74 9.36 7.46
CA GLU A 48 15.16 7.98 7.21
C GLU A 48 13.94 7.07 7.01
N SER A 49 12.86 7.31 7.74
CA SER A 49 11.60 6.57 7.56
C SER A 49 10.95 6.86 6.22
N ILE A 50 10.94 8.12 5.77
CA ILE A 50 10.45 8.52 4.44
C ILE A 50 11.34 7.92 3.34
N GLN A 51 12.66 7.93 3.51
CA GLN A 51 13.57 7.32 2.53
C GLN A 51 13.34 5.81 2.41
N ARG A 52 13.14 5.09 3.52
CA ARG A 52 12.78 3.66 3.48
C ARG A 52 11.45 3.39 2.76
N VAL A 53 10.44 4.25 2.99
CA VAL A 53 9.17 4.20 2.23
C VAL A 53 9.43 4.41 0.73
N GLY A 54 10.28 5.37 0.38
CA GLY A 54 10.66 5.64 -1.01
C GLY A 54 11.48 4.53 -1.69
N GLU A 55 12.37 3.88 -0.95
CA GLU A 55 13.11 2.71 -1.45
C GLU A 55 12.17 1.54 -1.77
N LEU A 56 11.19 1.30 -0.89
CA LEU A 56 10.18 0.27 -1.11
C LEU A 56 9.22 0.64 -2.25
N ASP A 57 8.87 1.92 -2.39
CA ASP A 57 8.09 2.43 -3.53
C ASP A 57 8.82 2.21 -4.86
N ALA A 58 10.13 2.48 -4.91
CA ALA A 58 10.95 2.24 -6.11
C ALA A 58 10.96 0.77 -6.50
N VAL A 59 11.10 -0.16 -5.55
CA VAL A 59 11.01 -1.61 -5.81
C VAL A 59 9.63 -1.98 -6.36
N CYS A 60 8.56 -1.47 -5.74
CA CYS A 60 7.20 -1.74 -6.22
C CYS A 60 7.01 -1.22 -7.65
N CYS A 61 7.39 0.03 -7.93
CA CYS A 61 7.30 0.64 -9.26
C CYS A 61 8.11 -0.14 -10.31
N ALA A 62 9.31 -0.63 -9.96
CA ALA A 62 10.11 -1.43 -10.86
C ALA A 62 9.41 -2.76 -11.24
N ILE A 63 8.85 -3.47 -10.25
CA ILE A 63 8.11 -4.72 -10.52
C ILE A 63 6.81 -4.45 -11.31
N GLU A 64 6.12 -3.35 -11.02
CA GLU A 64 4.93 -2.92 -11.79
C GLU A 64 5.28 -2.66 -13.25
N ASP A 65 6.34 -1.90 -13.51
CA ASP A 65 6.80 -1.61 -14.86
C ASP A 65 7.26 -2.89 -15.57
N GLU A 66 7.93 -3.81 -14.88
CA GLU A 66 8.28 -5.14 -15.42
C GLU A 66 7.05 -5.99 -15.75
N LEU A 67 6.04 -6.02 -14.88
CA LEU A 67 4.78 -6.73 -15.14
C LEU A 67 4.01 -6.12 -16.31
N HIS A 68 4.16 -4.81 -16.53
CA HIS A 68 3.53 -4.11 -17.64
C HIS A 68 4.27 -4.38 -18.96
N LEU A 69 5.60 -4.30 -18.97
CA LEU A 69 6.44 -4.48 -20.15
C LEU A 69 6.64 -5.95 -20.54
N LEU A 70 6.69 -6.83 -19.54
CA LEU A 70 6.95 -8.27 -19.67
C LEU A 70 5.84 -9.04 -18.94
N PRO A 71 4.60 -9.00 -19.46
CA PRO A 71 3.50 -9.76 -18.87
C PRO A 71 3.81 -11.26 -18.92
N PRO A 72 3.39 -12.03 -17.90
CA PRO A 72 3.59 -13.48 -17.89
C PRO A 72 2.91 -14.13 -19.10
N LYS A 73 3.54 -15.17 -19.64
CA LYS A 73 2.95 -15.95 -20.73
C LYS A 73 1.81 -16.82 -20.22
N ASP A 74 0.89 -17.18 -21.10
CA ASP A 74 -0.19 -18.10 -20.76
C ASP A 74 0.38 -19.44 -20.22
N GLY A 75 -0.06 -19.82 -19.01
CA GLY A 75 0.39 -21.03 -18.32
C GLY A 75 1.72 -20.91 -17.57
N GLU A 76 2.39 -19.76 -17.61
CA GLU A 76 3.60 -19.50 -16.83
C GLU A 76 3.26 -19.26 -15.36
N MET A 77 3.99 -19.92 -14.47
CA MET A 77 3.87 -19.68 -13.04
C MET A 77 4.67 -18.44 -12.66
N ASP A 78 3.99 -17.31 -12.56
CA ASP A 78 4.59 -16.02 -12.21
C ASP A 78 4.16 -15.56 -10.82
N PHE A 79 5.14 -15.45 -9.91
CA PHE A 79 4.93 -14.99 -8.54
C PHE A 79 5.25 -13.51 -8.32
N ARG A 80 5.64 -12.76 -9.36
CA ARG A 80 6.00 -11.33 -9.24
C ARG A 80 4.86 -10.52 -8.62
N PHE A 81 3.62 -10.73 -9.06
CA PHE A 81 2.47 -10.03 -8.46
C PHE A 81 2.25 -10.41 -6.98
N HIS A 82 2.47 -11.67 -6.61
CA HIS A 82 2.34 -12.10 -5.22
C HIS A 82 3.36 -11.39 -4.32
N TYR A 83 4.63 -11.33 -4.75
CA TYR A 83 5.67 -10.59 -4.02
C TYR A 83 5.41 -9.08 -4.03
N LEU A 84 4.93 -8.54 -5.15
CA LEU A 84 4.54 -7.13 -5.24
C LEU A 84 3.42 -6.78 -4.27
N ALA A 85 2.37 -7.61 -4.16
CA ALA A 85 1.29 -7.40 -3.20
C ALA A 85 1.80 -7.41 -1.75
N PHE A 86 2.68 -8.37 -1.41
CA PHE A 86 3.32 -8.42 -0.08
C PHE A 86 4.14 -7.15 0.22
N LEU A 87 4.95 -6.70 -0.74
CA LEU A 87 5.74 -5.46 -0.60
C LEU A 87 4.85 -4.22 -0.52
N ALA A 88 3.73 -4.21 -1.25
CA ALA A 88 2.77 -3.12 -1.23
C ALA A 88 2.04 -3.01 0.11
N ASP A 89 1.67 -4.14 0.74
CA ASP A 89 1.10 -4.15 2.09
C ASP A 89 2.09 -3.58 3.12
N LEU A 90 3.37 -3.99 3.03
CA LEU A 90 4.44 -3.43 3.87
C LEU A 90 4.62 -1.93 3.64
N TRP A 91 4.53 -1.49 2.38
CA TRP A 91 4.62 -0.08 2.01
C TRP A 91 3.48 0.73 2.62
N VAL A 92 2.24 0.25 2.56
CA VAL A 92 1.08 0.92 3.16
C VAL A 92 1.26 1.09 4.67
N GLY A 93 1.72 0.04 5.36
CA GLY A 93 1.98 0.11 6.80
C GLY A 93 3.03 1.18 7.16
N ALA A 94 4.14 1.21 6.41
CA ALA A 94 5.21 2.20 6.61
C ALA A 94 4.77 3.63 6.25
N ALA A 95 4.06 3.80 5.13
CA ALA A 95 3.49 5.08 4.68
C ALA A 95 2.48 5.65 5.68
N TYR A 96 1.59 4.80 6.21
CA TYR A 96 0.65 5.18 7.26
C TYR A 96 1.38 5.62 8.53
N ALA A 97 2.44 4.93 8.95
CA ALA A 97 3.21 5.30 10.13
C ALA A 97 3.88 6.69 9.98
N VAL A 98 4.37 7.01 8.79
CA VAL A 98 4.86 8.36 8.45
C VAL A 98 3.73 9.39 8.60
N CYS A 99 2.56 9.15 7.98
CA CYS A 99 1.41 10.05 8.09
C CYS A 99 0.97 10.23 9.55
N TYR A 100 0.92 9.16 10.34
CA TYR A 100 0.58 9.21 11.75
C TYR A 100 1.57 10.08 12.56
N ALA A 101 2.87 9.99 12.27
CA ALA A 101 3.88 10.82 12.92
C ALA A 101 3.70 12.33 12.62
N PHE A 102 3.31 12.68 11.38
CA PHE A 102 2.98 14.05 10.99
C PHE A 102 1.66 14.54 11.61
N ALA A 103 0.61 13.70 11.59
CA ALA A 103 -0.72 14.04 12.11
C ALA A 103 -0.69 14.29 13.63
N SER A 104 -0.02 13.41 14.38
CA SER A 104 0.14 13.54 15.85
C SER A 104 0.82 14.84 16.29
N ARG A 105 1.64 15.45 15.40
CA ARG A 105 2.33 16.72 15.62
C ARG A 105 1.67 17.91 14.92
N LYS A 106 0.54 17.69 14.24
CA LYS A 106 -0.21 18.71 13.48
C LYS A 106 0.68 19.47 12.47
N ILE A 107 1.55 18.75 11.76
CA ILE A 107 2.50 19.36 10.80
C ILE A 107 1.80 19.88 9.54
N PHE A 108 0.69 19.27 9.14
CA PHE A 108 -0.15 19.70 8.01
C PHE A 108 -1.58 20.03 8.49
N PRO A 109 -1.76 21.05 9.34
CA PRO A 109 -3.06 21.31 9.94
C PRO A 109 -4.06 21.81 8.89
N GLY A 110 -5.18 21.10 8.73
CA GLY A 110 -6.25 21.47 7.79
C GLY A 110 -5.92 21.17 6.32
N ASP A 111 -4.85 20.44 6.04
CA ASP A 111 -4.56 19.97 4.68
C ASP A 111 -5.46 18.78 4.34
N GLN A 112 -6.53 19.07 3.61
CA GLN A 112 -7.56 18.08 3.24
C GLN A 112 -6.98 16.89 2.46
N GLU A 113 -5.95 17.12 1.65
CA GLU A 113 -5.32 16.05 0.86
C GLU A 113 -4.51 15.12 1.76
N PHE A 114 -3.76 15.68 2.71
CA PHE A 114 -3.05 14.89 3.71
C PHE A 114 -4.02 14.07 4.57
N ASP A 115 -5.11 14.68 5.04
CA ASP A 115 -6.10 13.99 5.88
C ASP A 115 -6.80 12.86 5.11
N ALA A 116 -7.19 13.11 3.86
CA ALA A 116 -7.80 12.10 3.00
C ALA A 116 -6.85 10.93 2.69
N LEU A 117 -5.58 11.25 2.38
CA LEU A 117 -4.55 10.23 2.13
C LEU A 117 -4.25 9.40 3.38
N ALA A 118 -4.12 10.03 4.55
CA ALA A 118 -3.87 9.34 5.80
C ALA A 118 -5.03 8.39 6.16
N GLU A 119 -6.26 8.80 5.88
CA GLU A 119 -7.44 7.95 6.04
C GLU A 119 -7.44 6.79 5.03
N ASP A 120 -7.17 7.03 3.74
CA ASP A 120 -7.07 5.98 2.73
C ASP A 120 -6.03 4.92 3.12
N LEU A 121 -4.84 5.33 3.54
CA LEU A 121 -3.79 4.43 4.04
C LEU A 121 -4.26 3.66 5.28
N ARG A 122 -5.00 4.30 6.19
CA ARG A 122 -5.57 3.65 7.38
C ARG A 122 -6.58 2.58 6.99
N LEU A 123 -7.44 2.84 6.01
CA LEU A 123 -8.47 1.91 5.55
C LEU A 123 -7.82 0.63 5.03
N VAL A 124 -6.82 0.77 4.14
CA VAL A 124 -6.07 -0.36 3.59
C VAL A 124 -5.34 -1.11 4.71
N ARG A 125 -4.58 -0.40 5.56
CA ARG A 125 -3.79 -0.99 6.64
C ARG A 125 -4.62 -1.84 7.60
N VAL A 126 -5.78 -1.35 8.03
CA VAL A 126 -6.63 -2.11 8.97
C VAL A 126 -7.11 -3.41 8.32
N GLN A 127 -7.47 -3.37 7.05
CA GLN A 127 -7.89 -4.55 6.32
C GLN A 127 -6.75 -5.57 6.13
N THR A 128 -5.53 -5.11 5.82
CA THR A 128 -4.40 -6.00 5.52
C THR A 128 -3.69 -6.52 6.77
N GLU A 129 -3.57 -5.71 7.83
CA GLU A 129 -2.87 -6.11 9.06
C GLU A 129 -3.79 -6.72 10.13
N LYS A 130 -5.06 -6.30 10.19
CA LYS A 130 -6.01 -6.77 11.21
C LYS A 130 -7.10 -7.68 10.67
N TYR A 131 -7.29 -7.71 9.35
CA TYR A 131 -8.37 -8.44 8.72
C TYR A 131 -9.76 -8.03 9.26
N GLU A 132 -9.91 -6.73 9.49
CA GLU A 132 -11.10 -6.07 10.07
C GLU A 132 -11.58 -4.95 9.15
N ILE A 133 -12.86 -4.56 9.28
CA ILE A 133 -13.32 -3.30 8.68
C ILE A 133 -12.78 -2.16 9.53
N PRO A 134 -12.26 -1.08 8.92
CA PRO A 134 -11.95 0.15 9.62
C PRO A 134 -13.10 0.60 10.55
N SER A 135 -12.80 0.69 11.85
CA SER A 135 -13.77 1.04 12.90
C SER A 135 -14.86 0.01 13.21
N ASP A 136 -14.67 -1.27 12.86
CA ASP A 136 -15.64 -2.34 13.14
C ASP A 136 -16.06 -2.44 14.62
N ARG A 137 -15.20 -2.07 15.57
CA ARG A 137 -15.54 -1.97 17.00
C ARG A 137 -16.77 -1.09 17.27
N LYS A 138 -17.04 -0.12 16.40
CA LYS A 138 -18.20 0.80 16.47
C LYS A 138 -19.45 0.25 15.78
N LEU A 139 -19.41 -0.93 15.16
CA LEU A 139 -20.60 -1.55 14.56
C LEU A 139 -21.52 -2.04 15.68
N ASP A 140 -22.72 -1.47 15.79
CA ASP A 140 -23.73 -1.90 16.76
C ASP A 140 -24.52 -3.12 16.29
N ALA A 141 -24.53 -3.37 14.97
CA ALA A 141 -25.14 -4.52 14.35
C ALA A 141 -24.28 -5.03 13.18
N PRO A 142 -24.37 -6.33 12.85
CA PRO A 142 -23.72 -6.88 11.66
C PRO A 142 -24.20 -6.21 10.39
N ILE A 143 -23.31 -6.09 9.41
CA ILE A 143 -23.62 -5.46 8.12
C ILE A 143 -23.74 -6.52 7.03
N GLU A 144 -24.72 -6.35 6.13
CA GLU A 144 -24.74 -7.12 4.89
C GLU A 144 -23.66 -6.60 3.97
N MET A 145 -22.81 -7.51 3.54
CA MET A 145 -21.76 -7.28 2.58
C MET A 145 -22.06 -8.03 1.30
N VAL A 146 -21.53 -7.50 0.21
CA VAL A 146 -21.71 -8.05 -1.12
C VAL A 146 -20.34 -8.36 -1.67
N THR A 147 -20.03 -9.63 -1.96
CA THR A 147 -18.91 -9.91 -2.85
C THR A 147 -19.33 -9.53 -4.27
N ALA A 148 -18.56 -8.67 -4.95
CA ALA A 148 -18.77 -8.36 -6.36
C ALA A 148 -18.67 -9.64 -7.21
N PRO A 149 -19.21 -9.62 -8.44
CA PRO A 149 -19.73 -10.81 -9.08
C PRO A 149 -18.59 -11.70 -9.57
N GLY A 150 -18.18 -12.66 -8.74
CA GLY A 150 -17.23 -13.70 -9.12
C GLY A 150 -17.82 -14.76 -10.05
N GLN A 151 -19.14 -14.72 -10.30
CA GLN A 151 -19.81 -15.61 -11.26
C GLN A 151 -21.00 -14.88 -11.91
N PRO A 152 -21.28 -15.09 -13.21
CA PRO A 152 -22.55 -14.69 -13.78
C PRO A 152 -23.66 -15.46 -13.07
N GLY A 153 -24.45 -14.78 -12.22
CA GLY A 153 -25.59 -15.43 -11.56
C GLY A 153 -26.17 -14.74 -10.33
N SER A 154 -25.38 -14.09 -9.47
CA SER A 154 -25.84 -13.19 -8.39
C SER A 154 -24.63 -12.81 -7.52
N PRO A 155 -24.55 -11.57 -7.02
CA PRO A 155 -23.51 -11.25 -6.06
C PRO A 155 -23.80 -11.97 -4.74
N ARG A 156 -22.85 -12.78 -4.27
CA ARG A 156 -23.01 -13.52 -3.00
C ARG A 156 -23.00 -12.51 -1.86
N ARG A 157 -24.14 -12.40 -1.17
CA ARG A 157 -24.24 -11.63 0.07
C ARG A 157 -23.65 -12.45 1.21
N PHE A 158 -22.88 -11.81 2.07
CA PHE A 158 -22.42 -12.39 3.33
C PHE A 158 -22.63 -11.38 4.45
N ARG A 159 -22.82 -11.88 5.66
CA ARG A 159 -23.00 -11.05 6.85
C ARG A 159 -21.64 -10.87 7.51
N TYR A 160 -21.18 -9.63 7.64
CA TYR A 160 -20.01 -9.32 8.46
C TYR A 160 -20.46 -9.02 9.88
N ASP A 161 -20.03 -9.86 10.81
CA ASP A 161 -20.21 -9.68 12.25
C ASP A 161 -18.83 -9.58 12.90
N LYS A 162 -18.56 -8.47 13.60
CA LYS A 162 -17.28 -8.25 14.31
C LYS A 162 -17.02 -9.30 15.40
N THR A 163 -18.06 -9.96 15.89
CA THR A 163 -17.98 -11.00 16.92
C THR A 163 -17.84 -12.41 16.36
N ASP A 164 -18.00 -12.59 15.05
CA ASP A 164 -17.87 -13.89 14.41
C ASP A 164 -16.37 -14.25 14.25
N PRO A 165 -15.89 -15.33 14.90
CA PRO A 165 -14.52 -15.80 14.73
C PRO A 165 -14.25 -16.39 13.34
N GLN A 166 -15.29 -16.68 12.55
CA GLN A 166 -15.21 -17.19 11.18
C GLN A 166 -15.53 -16.11 10.13
N ARG A 167 -15.60 -14.83 10.53
CA ARG A 167 -15.85 -13.72 9.60
C ARG A 167 -14.85 -13.75 8.43
N ALA A 168 -15.37 -13.53 7.22
CA ALA A 168 -14.57 -13.61 6.00
C ALA A 168 -13.51 -12.50 5.94
N HIS A 169 -12.38 -12.78 5.28
CA HIS A 169 -11.43 -11.74 4.85
C HIS A 169 -12.17 -10.73 3.96
N ILE A 170 -12.04 -9.46 4.31
CA ILE A 170 -13.11 -8.52 3.99
C ILE A 170 -12.92 -7.81 2.67
N GLY A 171 -11.68 -7.53 2.29
CA GLY A 171 -11.44 -6.75 1.08
C GLY A 171 -10.60 -7.50 0.07
N ARG A 172 -10.95 -7.23 -1.18
CA ARG A 172 -10.37 -7.88 -2.34
C ARG A 172 -9.08 -7.17 -2.71
N ILE A 173 -8.14 -7.97 -3.17
CA ILE A 173 -6.92 -7.47 -3.81
C ILE A 173 -7.09 -7.65 -5.31
N GLY A 174 -6.81 -6.59 -6.05
CA GLY A 174 -6.87 -6.55 -7.50
C GLY A 174 -5.57 -5.98 -8.06
N MET A 175 -5.55 -5.83 -9.38
CA MET A 175 -4.45 -5.26 -10.12
C MET A 175 -5.01 -4.18 -11.05
N SER A 176 -4.40 -3.01 -11.05
CA SER A 176 -4.76 -1.91 -11.94
C SER A 176 -4.24 -2.12 -13.36
N ASP A 177 -4.64 -1.25 -14.29
CA ASP A 177 -4.07 -1.19 -15.65
C ASP A 177 -2.55 -0.90 -15.64
N ARG A 178 -2.07 -0.19 -14.60
CA ARG A 178 -0.64 0.05 -14.34
C ARG A 178 0.07 -1.15 -13.69
N ARG A 179 -0.61 -2.30 -13.61
CA ARG A 179 -0.15 -3.52 -12.92
C ARG A 179 0.14 -3.31 -11.42
N SER A 180 -0.41 -2.24 -10.84
CA SER A 180 -0.23 -1.91 -9.43
C SER A 180 -1.25 -2.65 -8.57
N PRO A 181 -0.87 -3.13 -7.36
CA PRO A 181 -1.84 -3.69 -6.42
C PRO A 181 -2.93 -2.67 -6.09
N MET A 182 -4.16 -3.16 -6.02
CA MET A 182 -5.31 -2.40 -5.57
C MET A 182 -6.02 -3.12 -4.44
N TRP A 183 -6.57 -2.36 -3.50
CA TRP A 183 -7.41 -2.88 -2.43
C TRP A 183 -8.80 -2.29 -2.55
N GLU A 184 -9.81 -3.15 -2.54
CA GLU A 184 -11.18 -2.72 -2.31
C GLU A 184 -11.32 -2.46 -0.82
N VAL A 185 -11.53 -1.20 -0.45
CA VAL A 185 -11.71 -0.77 0.94
C VAL A 185 -13.14 -0.36 1.21
N ILE A 186 -13.54 -0.49 2.47
CA ILE A 186 -14.86 -0.12 2.96
C ILE A 186 -14.70 0.94 4.03
N ASP A 187 -15.38 2.05 3.81
CA ASP A 187 -15.42 3.17 4.74
C ASP A 187 -16.81 3.23 5.38
N LEU A 188 -16.90 2.82 6.64
CA LEU A 188 -18.14 2.85 7.40
C LEU A 188 -18.61 4.27 7.74
N ASN A 189 -17.73 5.27 7.72
CA ASN A 189 -18.13 6.65 8.01
C ASN A 189 -18.97 7.22 6.87
N THR A 190 -18.59 6.90 5.63
CA THR A 190 -19.29 7.34 4.41
C THR A 190 -20.25 6.28 3.86
N ASN A 191 -20.20 5.07 4.40
CA ASN A 191 -20.91 3.89 3.89
C ASN A 191 -20.61 3.64 2.40
N THR A 192 -19.35 3.79 2.01
CA THR A 192 -18.89 3.60 0.64
C THR A 192 -17.87 2.48 0.52
N MET A 193 -17.80 1.91 -0.68
CA MET A 193 -16.78 0.95 -1.09
C MET A 193 -16.06 1.53 -2.30
N ARG A 194 -14.72 1.52 -2.27
CA ARG A 194 -13.88 2.05 -3.36
C ARG A 194 -12.60 1.26 -3.50
N TRP A 195 -12.02 1.30 -4.70
CA TRP A 195 -10.70 0.74 -4.95
C TRP A 195 -9.62 1.79 -4.74
N LEU A 196 -8.59 1.44 -3.98
CA LEU A 196 -7.40 2.26 -3.77
C LEU A 196 -6.21 1.56 -4.43
N GLU A 197 -5.49 2.28 -5.28
CA GLU A 197 -4.31 1.77 -6.00
C GLU A 197 -3.02 2.21 -5.30
N ARG A 198 -2.09 1.26 -5.08
CA ARG A 198 -0.81 1.53 -4.41
C ARG A 198 -0.02 2.66 -5.08
N ARG A 199 0.17 2.62 -6.41
CA ARG A 199 0.94 3.64 -7.13
C ARG A 199 0.31 5.04 -6.99
N ALA A 200 -1.02 5.13 -7.05
CA ALA A 200 -1.73 6.39 -6.84
C ALA A 200 -1.55 6.93 -5.41
N LEU A 201 -1.59 6.06 -4.40
CA LEU A 201 -1.33 6.44 -3.01
C LEU A 201 0.11 6.93 -2.82
N ALA A 202 1.08 6.30 -3.47
CA ALA A 202 2.49 6.70 -3.41
C ALA A 202 2.74 8.06 -4.04
N GLU A 203 2.15 8.31 -5.22
CA GLU A 203 2.20 9.60 -5.92
C GLU A 203 1.61 10.72 -5.04
N ARG A 204 0.43 10.51 -4.47
CA ARG A 204 -0.21 11.46 -3.55
C ARG A 204 0.62 11.73 -2.30
N LEU A 205 1.19 10.68 -1.70
CA LEU A 205 2.07 10.84 -0.52
C LEU A 205 3.30 11.67 -0.85
N LEU A 206 3.94 11.38 -1.97
CA LEU A 206 5.12 12.11 -2.41
C LEU A 206 4.80 13.59 -2.67
N ASP A 207 3.67 13.88 -3.30
CA ASP A 207 3.20 15.25 -3.54
C ASP A 207 2.94 16.00 -2.23
N VAL A 208 2.31 15.36 -1.25
CA VAL A 208 2.06 15.96 0.07
C VAL A 208 3.36 16.23 0.82
N LEU A 209 4.31 15.29 0.83
CA LEU A 209 5.58 15.44 1.53
C LEU A 209 6.53 16.43 0.83
N ALA A 210 6.34 16.68 -0.47
CA ALA A 210 7.14 17.62 -1.23
C ALA A 210 6.73 19.09 -1.04
N LYS A 211 5.55 19.36 -0.46
CA LYS A 211 5.09 20.70 -0.07
C LYS A 211 6.05 21.39 0.91
#